data_AF-A0A3S9H8C2-F1
#
_entry.id   AF-A0A3S9H8C2-F1
#
_cell.length_a   1.000
_cell.length_b   1.000
_cell.length_c   1.000
_cell.angle_alpha   90.00
_cell.angle_beta   90.00
_cell.angle_gamma   90.00
#
_symmetry.space_group_name_H-M   'P 1'
#
loop_
_entity.id
_entity.type
_entity.pdbx_description
1 polymer ?
#
loop_
_entity_poly.entity_id
_entity_poly.type
_entity_poly.pdbx_seq_one_letter_code
_entity_poly.pdbx_strand_id
1 'polypeptide(L)'
;MNQLGICSVTFRKKTPAEIIDLVQKAGLHAIEWGGDEHVPPTDLENAAKIGNQTRLAGLEVSSYGSYYYAGEGQDFSPFLKTALALQTDSIRIWAKK
;
A
#
# COMPACT_ATOMS: atom_id res chain seq x y z
N MET A 1 -3.89 -21.85 -0.20
CA MET A 1 -3.14 -21.52 1.03
C MET A 1 -3.44 -20.07 1.37
N ASN A 2 -3.71 -19.74 2.63
CA ASN A 2 -3.93 -18.36 3.04
C ASN A 2 -2.57 -17.66 3.14
N GLN A 3 -2.40 -16.53 2.45
CA GLN A 3 -1.24 -15.68 2.64
C GLN A 3 -1.43 -14.80 3.88
N LEU A 4 -0.40 -14.70 4.71
CA LEU A 4 -0.38 -13.80 5.86
C LEU A 4 0.31 -12.50 5.48
N GLY A 5 -0.29 -11.37 5.83
CA GLY A 5 0.25 -10.04 5.55
C GLY A 5 -0.08 -9.04 6.64
N ILE A 6 0.41 -7.82 6.46
CA ILE A 6 0.18 -6.72 7.40
C ILE A 6 -0.22 -5.45 6.65
N CYS A 7 -1.00 -4.59 7.29
CA CYS A 7 -1.19 -3.22 6.83
C CYS A 7 -0.01 -2.36 7.31
N SER A 8 0.66 -1.63 6.41
CA SER A 8 1.82 -0.78 6.72
C SER A 8 1.50 0.26 7.80
N VAL A 9 0.22 0.62 7.91
CA VAL A 9 -0.36 1.50 8.94
C VAL A 9 -0.07 1.06 10.38
N THR A 10 0.19 -0.22 10.63
CA THR A 10 0.67 -0.73 11.93
C THR A 10 2.00 -0.08 12.34
N PHE A 11 2.80 0.34 11.36
CA PHE A 11 4.12 0.94 11.52
C PHE A 11 4.20 2.35 10.90
N ARG A 12 3.20 3.21 11.11
CA ARG A 12 3.19 4.59 10.55
C ARG A 12 4.50 5.37 10.72
N LYS A 13 5.19 5.20 11.85
CA LYS A 13 6.44 5.92 12.16
C LYS A 13 7.69 5.28 11.53
N LYS A 14 7.56 4.23 10.73
CA LYS A 14 8.65 3.54 10.05
C LYS A 14 8.64 3.85 8.57
N THR A 15 9.84 3.86 7.99
CA THR A 15 10.02 3.96 6.54
C THR A 15 9.57 2.68 5.84
N PRO A 16 9.21 2.75 4.54
CA PRO A 16 8.86 1.55 3.76
C PRO A 16 9.94 0.45 3.80
N ALA A 17 11.21 0.83 3.76
CA ALA A 17 12.33 -0.12 3.82
C ALA A 17 12.39 -0.87 5.16
N GLU A 18 12.19 -0.18 6.29
CA GLU A 18 12.13 -0.82 7.61
C GLU A 18 10.93 -1.75 7.72
N ILE A 19 9.79 -1.39 7.13
CA ILE A 19 8.59 -2.24 7.16
C ILE A 19 8.84 -3.52 6.36
N ILE A 20 9.39 -3.41 5.15
CA ILE A 20 9.75 -4.56 4.31
C ILE A 20 10.68 -5.52 5.06
N ASP A 21 11.75 -5.00 5.67
CA ASP A 21 12.70 -5.80 6.46
C ASP A 21 12.01 -6.52 7.64
N LEU A 22 11.13 -5.83 8.37
CA LEU A 22 10.38 -6.43 9.48
C LEU A 22 9.41 -7.53 9.01
N VAL A 23 8.74 -7.33 7.88
CA VAL A 23 7.78 -8.29 7.31
C VAL A 23 8.52 -9.54 6.84
N GLN A 24 9.68 -9.39 6.21
CA GLN A 24 10.55 -10.53 5.86
C GLN A 24 11.01 -11.29 7.11
N LYS A 25 11.51 -10.58 8.13
CA LYS A 25 11.95 -11.20 9.40
C LYS A 25 10.82 -11.93 10.13
N ALA A 26 9.59 -11.45 9.98
CA ALA A 26 8.40 -12.08 10.56
C ALA A 26 7.89 -13.29 9.76
N GLY A 27 8.46 -13.60 8.59
CA GLY A 27 7.98 -14.69 7.73
C GLY A 27 6.59 -14.44 7.12
N LEU A 28 6.22 -13.17 6.97
CA LEU A 28 4.98 -12.76 6.30
C LEU A 28 5.20 -12.65 4.79
N HIS A 29 4.09 -12.62 4.03
CA HIS A 29 4.10 -12.75 2.58
C HIS A 29 3.71 -11.47 1.86
N ALA A 30 2.92 -10.60 2.49
CA ALA A 30 2.32 -9.46 1.81
C ALA A 30 2.18 -8.21 2.69
N ILE A 31 2.10 -7.06 2.03
CA ILE A 31 1.88 -5.75 2.66
C ILE A 31 0.72 -5.03 1.96
N GLU A 32 -0.27 -4.58 2.74
CA GLU A 32 -1.17 -3.49 2.30
C GLU A 32 -0.45 -2.17 2.58
N TRP A 33 -0.25 -1.36 1.54
CA TRP A 33 0.41 -0.06 1.68
C TRP A 33 -0.61 1.06 1.92
N GLY A 34 -0.45 1.77 3.04
CA GLY A 34 -1.31 2.89 3.44
C GLY A 34 -0.96 4.20 2.72
N GLY A 35 -2.00 4.85 2.17
CA GLY A 35 -1.88 6.11 1.44
C GLY A 35 -1.89 7.37 2.30
N ASP A 36 -2.05 7.25 3.61
CA ASP A 36 -1.95 8.38 4.56
C ASP A 36 -0.50 8.83 4.75
N GLU A 37 0.41 7.89 4.97
CA GLU A 37 1.82 8.19 5.28
C GLU A 37 2.79 7.59 4.27
N HIS A 38 2.65 6.31 3.92
CA HIS A 38 3.69 5.58 3.19
C HIS A 38 3.62 5.77 1.68
N VAL A 39 2.40 5.81 1.12
CA VAL A 39 2.18 5.91 -0.33
C VAL A 39 1.12 6.96 -0.67
N PRO A 40 1.42 8.26 -0.46
CA PRO A 40 0.46 9.33 -0.75
C PRO A 40 0.05 9.31 -2.24
N PRO A 41 -1.23 9.57 -2.55
CA PRO A 41 -1.74 9.49 -3.93
C PRO A 41 -1.17 10.57 -4.86
N THR A 42 -0.41 11.51 -4.32
CA THR A 42 0.25 12.61 -5.04
C THR A 42 1.67 12.27 -5.50
N ASP A 43 2.22 11.12 -5.12
CA ASP A 43 3.60 10.73 -5.41
C ASP A 43 3.67 9.34 -6.07
N LEU A 44 3.45 9.33 -7.40
CA LEU A 44 3.46 8.11 -8.21
C LEU A 44 4.85 7.49 -8.34
N GLU A 45 5.91 8.31 -8.28
CA GLU A 45 7.29 7.81 -8.34
C GLU A 45 7.62 7.02 -7.06
N ASN A 46 7.25 7.55 -5.90
CA ASN A 46 7.38 6.84 -4.64
C ASN A 46 6.53 5.55 -4.62
N ALA A 47 5.29 5.60 -5.14
CA ALA A 47 4.45 4.41 -5.27
C ALA A 47 5.11 3.31 -6.10
N ALA A 48 5.64 3.65 -7.27
CA ALA A 48 6.36 2.71 -8.13
C ALA A 48 7.61 2.14 -7.45
N LYS A 49 8.37 2.99 -6.76
CA LYS A 49 9.56 2.60 -6.00
C LYS A 49 9.22 1.62 -4.87
N ILE A 50 8.21 1.91 -4.06
CA ILE A 50 7.78 1.08 -2.93
C ILE A 50 7.24 -0.26 -3.43
N GLY A 51 6.42 -0.26 -4.49
CA GLY A 51 5.95 -1.50 -5.10
C GLY A 51 7.12 -2.38 -5.58
N ASN A 52 8.10 -1.77 -6.26
CA ASN A 52 9.28 -2.48 -6.73
C ASN A 52 10.13 -3.04 -5.56
N GLN A 53 10.38 -2.25 -4.52
CA GLN A 53 11.11 -2.70 -3.33
C GLN A 53 10.40 -3.86 -2.63
N THR A 54 9.07 -3.81 -2.53
CA THR A 54 8.25 -4.88 -1.95
C THR A 54 8.46 -6.20 -2.71
N ARG A 55 8.34 -6.16 -4.04
CA ARG A 55 8.52 -7.35 -4.88
C ARG A 55 9.96 -7.87 -4.92
N LEU A 56 10.95 -6.98 -4.94
CA LEU A 56 12.37 -7.37 -4.86
C LEU A 56 12.72 -8.06 -3.54
N ALA A 57 11.97 -7.78 -2.47
CA ALA A 57 12.07 -8.47 -1.20
C ALA A 57 11.33 -9.83 -1.17
N GLY A 58 10.74 -10.25 -2.28
CA GLY A 58 9.95 -11.48 -2.36
C GLY A 58 8.58 -11.38 -1.70
N LEU A 59 8.09 -10.15 -1.45
CA LEU A 59 6.79 -9.88 -0.85
C LEU A 59 5.79 -9.43 -1.92
N GLU A 60 4.50 -9.65 -1.64
CA GLU A 60 3.39 -9.17 -2.45
C GLU A 60 2.87 -7.80 -1.95
N VAL A 61 2.40 -6.95 -2.86
CA VAL A 61 1.55 -5.81 -2.49
C VAL A 61 0.09 -6.28 -2.50
N SER A 62 -0.48 -6.56 -1.32
CA SER A 62 -1.81 -7.14 -1.23
C SER A 62 -2.92 -6.16 -1.60
N SER A 63 -2.78 -4.89 -1.23
CA SER A 63 -3.70 -3.83 -1.63
C SER A 63 -3.13 -2.43 -1.37
N TYR A 64 -3.80 -1.42 -1.92
CA TYR A 64 -3.59 -0.02 -1.61
C TYR A 64 -4.66 0.50 -0.63
N GLY A 65 -4.23 0.85 0.58
CA GLY A 65 -5.06 1.49 1.60
C GLY A 65 -5.27 2.98 1.30
N SER A 66 -6.17 3.29 0.37
CA SER A 66 -6.24 4.60 -0.29
C SER A 66 -6.67 5.79 0.58
N TYR A 67 -7.48 5.55 1.63
CA TYR A 67 -8.22 6.60 2.35
C TYR A 67 -9.14 7.45 1.45
N TYR A 68 -9.56 6.90 0.31
CA TYR A 68 -10.64 7.47 -0.50
C TYR A 68 -12.00 7.27 0.19
N TYR A 69 -12.84 8.31 0.24
CA TYR A 69 -14.19 8.25 0.80
C TYR A 69 -15.21 8.33 -0.33
N ALA A 70 -15.92 7.22 -0.55
CA ALA A 70 -16.92 7.13 -1.61
C ALA A 70 -18.10 8.06 -1.33
N GLY A 71 -18.62 8.70 -2.37
CA GLY A 71 -19.78 9.59 -2.29
C GLY A 71 -19.47 11.05 -1.93
N GLU A 72 -18.22 11.42 -1.67
CA GLU A 72 -17.82 12.80 -1.35
C GLU A 72 -17.42 13.65 -2.57
N GLY A 73 -17.61 13.14 -3.79
CA GLY A 73 -17.28 13.86 -5.03
C GLY A 73 -15.77 14.02 -5.30
N GLN A 74 -14.92 13.30 -4.57
CA GLN A 74 -13.48 13.27 -4.78
C GLN A 74 -13.13 12.58 -6.10
N ASP A 75 -12.14 13.12 -6.84
CA ASP A 75 -11.58 12.46 -8.02
C ASP A 75 -10.86 11.17 -7.59
N PHE A 76 -11.29 10.04 -8.15
CA PHE A 76 -10.71 8.72 -7.87
C PHE A 76 -9.42 8.47 -8.65
N SER A 77 -9.14 9.25 -9.70
CA SER A 77 -8.04 9.02 -10.64
C SER A 77 -6.66 8.94 -9.97
N PRO A 78 -6.30 9.79 -8.99
CA PRO A 78 -5.01 9.69 -8.31
C PRO A 78 -4.83 8.36 -7.58
N PHE A 79 -5.86 7.89 -6.86
CA PHE A 79 -5.81 6.64 -6.11
C PHE A 79 -5.67 5.42 -7.03
N LEU A 80 -6.38 5.42 -8.17
CA LEU A 80 -6.24 4.38 -9.19
C LEU A 80 -4.83 4.36 -9.78
N LYS A 81 -4.26 5.52 -10.12
CA LYS A 81 -2.88 5.61 -10.65
C LYS A 81 -1.85 5.13 -9.63
N THR A 82 -2.05 5.43 -8.35
CA THR A 82 -1.17 4.96 -7.27
C THR A 82 -1.22 3.45 -7.10
N ALA A 83 -2.41 2.84 -7.13
CA ALA A 83 -2.54 1.38 -7.07
C ALA A 83 -1.86 0.69 -8.25
N LEU A 84 -2.02 1.24 -9.47
CA LEU A 84 -1.33 0.76 -10.66
C LEU A 84 0.19 0.90 -10.55
N ALA A 85 0.70 2.02 -10.02
CA ALA A 85 2.13 2.23 -9.79
C ALA A 85 2.69 1.24 -8.76
N LEU A 86 1.93 0.93 -7.70
CA LEU A 86 2.26 -0.11 -6.73
C LEU A 86 2.26 -1.53 -7.34
N GLN A 87 1.58 -1.71 -8.48
CA GLN A 87 1.24 -3.00 -9.10
C GLN A 87 0.36 -3.88 -8.20
N THR A 88 -0.72 -3.30 -7.70
CA THR A 88 -1.82 -4.04 -7.06
C THR A 88 -3.12 -3.81 -7.82
N ASP A 89 -3.98 -4.81 -7.83
CA ASP A 89 -5.32 -4.77 -8.41
C ASP A 89 -6.42 -4.48 -7.36
N SER A 90 -6.02 -4.29 -6.10
CA SER A 90 -6.93 -4.10 -4.97
C SER A 90 -6.74 -2.74 -4.31
N ILE A 91 -7.84 -2.01 -4.14
CA ILE A 91 -7.89 -0.70 -3.48
C ILE A 91 -8.91 -0.77 -2.36
N ARG A 92 -8.48 -0.53 -1.12
CA ARG A 92 -9.40 -0.37 0.01
C ARG A 92 -9.93 1.07 0.04
N ILE A 93 -11.24 1.21 0.12
CA ILE A 93 -11.97 2.48 0.20
C ILE A 93 -12.83 2.53 1.46
N TRP A 94 -13.32 3.73 1.80
CA TRP A 94 -14.32 3.94 2.85
C TRP A 94 -15.69 4.22 2.21
N ALA A 95 -16.72 3.46 2.60
CA ALA A 95 -18.08 3.62 2.07
C ALA A 95 -18.86 4.80 2.69
N LYS A 96 -18.25 5.49 3.66
CA LYS A 96 -18.63 6.75 4.30
C LYS A 96 -17.64 7.01 5.44
N LYS A 97 -17.57 8.25 5.90
CA LYS A 97 -16.88 8.60 7.15
C LYS A 97 -17.77 8.40 8.36
#